data_AF-A0A537ISS5-F1
#
_entry.id   AF-A0A537ISS5-F1
#
_cell.length_a   1.000
_cell.length_b   1.000
_cell.length_c   1.000
_cell.angle_alpha   90.00
_cell.angle_beta   90.00
_cell.angle_gamma   90.00
#
_symmetry.space_group_name_H-M   'P 1'
#
loop_
_entity.id
_entity.type
_entity.pdbx_description
1 polymer ?
#
loop_
_entity_poly.entity_id
_entity_poly.type
_entity_poly.pdbx_seq_one_letter_code
_entity_poly.pdbx_strand_id
1 'polypeptide(L)'
;MLPEEPSLFELRFTEEGKKFIRKFAAISYIIMVLVIIQSTVIIYWQVKMIIQRFSSGYYAGYKMGAYDEIYPYLSIFISLLGIISNIYYTRFPRQLFQSIKTNDEAGANQSFRTLLNGAVIYLIYLLIIALIFGWHFIAQAI
;
A
#
# COMPACT_ATOMS: atom_id res chain seq x y z
N MET A 1 -9.50 39.60 -15.38
CA MET A 1 -8.94 38.54 -14.50
C MET A 1 -9.95 37.41 -14.52
N LEU A 2 -9.58 36.27 -15.11
CA LEU A 2 -10.44 35.09 -15.06
C LEU A 2 -10.60 34.71 -13.58
N PRO A 3 -11.80 34.31 -13.13
CA PRO A 3 -11.96 33.81 -11.77
C PRO A 3 -11.01 32.63 -11.60
N GLU A 4 -10.12 32.71 -10.60
CA GLU A 4 -9.33 31.56 -10.19
C GLU A 4 -10.34 30.47 -9.81
N GLU A 5 -10.40 29.40 -10.60
CA GLU A 5 -11.24 28.26 -10.27
C GLU A 5 -10.80 27.75 -8.90
N PRO A 6 -11.73 27.53 -7.96
CA PRO A 6 -11.38 27.02 -6.64
C PRO A 6 -10.63 25.72 -6.84
N SER A 7 -9.37 25.69 -6.38
CA SER A 7 -8.55 24.50 -6.52
C SER A 7 -9.30 23.35 -5.83
N LEU A 8 -9.32 22.17 -6.47
CA LEU A 8 -9.96 20.94 -5.98
C LEU A 8 -9.55 20.55 -4.53
N PHE A 9 -8.55 21.23 -3.97
CA PHE A 9 -8.01 21.02 -2.64
C PHE A 9 -8.16 22.22 -1.70
N GLU A 10 -9.00 23.23 -1.98
CA GLU A 10 -9.28 24.29 -0.99
C GLU A 10 -10.19 23.77 0.12
N LEU A 11 -9.57 23.23 1.17
CA LEU A 11 -10.28 22.81 2.38
C LEU A 11 -10.52 23.99 3.32
N ARG A 12 -11.78 24.38 3.48
CA ARG A 12 -12.21 25.22 4.60
C ARG A 12 -12.54 24.32 5.79
N PHE A 13 -11.91 24.57 6.93
CA PHE A 13 -12.14 23.76 8.14
C PHE A 13 -13.50 24.05 8.77
N THR A 14 -14.55 23.39 8.30
CA THR A 14 -15.82 23.31 9.04
C THR A 14 -15.70 22.34 10.21
N GLU A 15 -16.47 22.55 11.28
CA GLU A 15 -16.49 21.64 12.44
C GLU A 15 -16.90 20.20 12.06
N GLU A 16 -17.76 20.05 11.05
CA GLU A 16 -18.10 18.75 10.46
C GLU A 16 -16.90 18.11 9.74
N GLY A 17 -16.12 18.89 8.99
CA GLY A 17 -14.90 18.43 8.31
C GLY A 17 -13.85 17.89 9.29
N LYS A 18 -13.65 18.57 10.43
CA LYS A 18 -12.75 18.10 11.50
C LYS A 18 -13.20 16.74 12.06
N LYS A 19 -14.51 16.54 12.28
CA LYS A 19 -15.06 15.26 12.77
C LYS A 19 -14.86 14.14 11.76
N PHE A 20 -15.02 14.41 10.46
CA PHE A 20 -14.77 13.44 9.39
C PHE A 20 -13.30 13.01 9.33
N ILE A 21 -12.38 13.97 9.39
CA ILE A 21 -10.94 13.70 9.34
C ILE A 21 -10.48 12.82 10.51
N ARG A 22 -11.00 13.05 11.71
CA ARG A 22 -10.69 12.18 12.87
C ARG A 22 -11.14 10.73 12.65
N LYS A 23 -12.34 10.53 12.10
CA LYS A 23 -12.84 9.18 11.76
C LYS A 23 -11.99 8.53 10.67
N PHE A 24 -11.64 9.27 9.64
CA PHE A 24 -10.79 8.80 8.55
C PHE A 24 -9.39 8.40 9.06
N ALA A 25 -8.79 9.20 9.94
CA ALA A 25 -7.50 8.88 10.55
C ALA A 25 -7.56 7.58 11.38
N ALA A 26 -8.62 7.39 12.19
CA ALA A 26 -8.81 6.16 12.96
C ALA A 26 -8.94 4.92 12.05
N ILE A 27 -9.72 5.02 10.97
CA ILE A 27 -9.84 3.96 9.96
C ILE A 27 -8.48 3.66 9.31
N SER A 28 -7.71 4.70 8.98
CA SER A 28 -6.39 4.55 8.36
C SER A 28 -5.41 3.78 9.26
N TYR A 29 -5.44 4.02 10.58
CA TYR A 29 -4.63 3.26 11.54
C TYR A 29 -5.05 1.80 11.64
N ILE A 30 -6.36 1.51 11.62
CA ILE A 30 -6.87 0.13 11.61
C ILE A 30 -6.39 -0.60 10.35
N ILE A 31 -6.51 0.05 9.17
CA ILE A 31 -6.04 -0.50 7.90
C ILE A 31 -4.53 -0.79 7.96
N MET A 32 -3.73 0.13 8.51
CA MET A 32 -2.29 -0.10 8.67
C MET A 32 -2.00 -1.36 9.48
N VAL A 33 -2.67 -1.56 10.62
CA VAL A 33 -2.49 -2.75 11.46
C VAL A 33 -2.86 -4.01 10.68
N LEU A 34 -3.99 -4.00 9.97
CA LEU A 34 -4.43 -5.14 9.16
C LEU A 34 -3.41 -5.48 8.06
N VAL A 35 -2.84 -4.49 7.37
CA VAL A 35 -1.82 -4.72 6.34
C VAL A 35 -0.53 -5.29 6.92
N ILE A 36 -0.11 -4.84 8.10
CA ILE A 36 1.08 -5.40 8.78
C ILE A 36 0.83 -6.86 9.14
N ILE A 37 -0.34 -7.20 9.68
CA ILE A 37 -0.72 -8.58 10.02
C ILE A 37 -0.73 -9.45 8.76
N GLN A 38 -1.42 -9.00 7.71
CA GLN A 38 -1.49 -9.70 6.42
C GLN A 38 -0.09 -9.96 5.85
N SER A 39 0.77 -8.93 5.82
CA SER A 39 2.13 -9.02 5.30
C SER A 39 2.99 -10.00 6.10
N THR A 40 2.84 -10.01 7.43
CA THR A 40 3.54 -10.94 8.32
C THR A 40 3.14 -12.39 8.03
N VAL A 41 1.83 -12.64 7.85
CA VAL A 41 1.31 -13.97 7.49
C VAL A 41 1.86 -14.43 6.14
N ILE A 42 1.85 -13.56 5.12
CA ILE A 42 2.40 -13.88 3.80
C ILE A 42 3.88 -14.21 3.90
N ILE A 43 4.69 -13.36 4.54
CA ILE A 43 6.13 -13.58 4.69
C ILE A 43 6.40 -14.92 5.39
N TYR A 44 5.67 -15.22 6.48
CA TYR A 44 5.80 -16.50 7.18
C TYR A 44 5.56 -17.70 6.25
N TRP A 45 4.47 -17.69 5.47
CA TRP A 45 4.14 -18.77 4.54
C TRP A 45 5.18 -18.93 3.44
N GLN A 46 5.68 -17.82 2.87
CA GLN A 46 6.68 -17.86 1.81
C GLN A 46 8.04 -18.36 2.34
N VAL A 47 8.46 -17.93 3.54
CA VAL A 47 9.67 -18.46 4.19
C VAL A 47 9.53 -19.95 4.46
N LYS A 48 8.37 -20.41 4.94
CA LYS A 48 8.09 -21.84 5.14
C LYS A 48 8.20 -22.63 3.83
N MET A 49 7.65 -22.10 2.73
CA MET A 49 7.78 -22.71 1.41
C MET A 49 9.24 -22.81 0.95
N ILE A 50 10.01 -21.73 1.12
CA ILE A 50 11.45 -21.70 0.80
C ILE A 50 12.18 -22.79 1.60
N ILE A 51 11.99 -22.85 2.92
CA ILE A 51 12.63 -23.85 3.78
C ILE A 51 12.25 -25.26 3.38
N GLN A 52 10.96 -25.54 3.14
CA GLN A 52 10.50 -26.86 2.71
C GLN A 52 11.16 -27.27 1.39
N ARG A 53 11.31 -26.34 0.45
CA ARG A 53 11.97 -26.59 -0.83
C ARG A 53 13.44 -26.95 -0.69
N PHE A 54 14.15 -26.37 0.28
CA PHE A 54 15.57 -26.67 0.54
C PHE A 54 15.77 -27.92 1.42
N SER A 55 14.89 -28.16 2.40
CA SER A 55 15.06 -29.23 3.39
C SER A 55 14.55 -30.58 2.93
N SER A 56 13.54 -30.59 2.07
CA SER A 56 13.01 -31.79 1.48
C SER A 56 13.38 -31.78 0.02
N GLY A 57 14.09 -32.81 -0.44
CA GLY A 57 14.22 -33.14 -1.88
C GLY A 57 12.87 -33.47 -2.53
N TYR A 58 11.75 -32.95 -2.00
CA TYR A 58 10.35 -33.15 -2.37
C TYR A 58 10.05 -32.69 -3.79
N TYR A 59 10.93 -31.87 -4.36
CA TYR A 59 10.89 -31.43 -5.75
C TYR A 59 11.97 -32.07 -6.63
N ALA A 60 12.73 -33.07 -6.14
CA ALA A 60 13.81 -33.72 -6.88
C ALA A 60 13.38 -34.48 -8.17
N GLY A 61 12.12 -34.35 -8.59
CA GLY A 61 11.62 -34.81 -9.89
C GLY A 61 10.56 -33.90 -10.53
N TYR A 62 10.13 -32.82 -9.88
CA TYR A 62 9.18 -31.87 -10.46
C TYR A 62 9.95 -30.68 -11.04
N LYS A 63 9.90 -30.51 -12.37
CA LYS A 63 10.40 -29.28 -13.03
C LYS A 63 9.53 -28.12 -12.57
N MET A 64 9.99 -27.38 -11.57
CA MET A 64 9.38 -26.10 -11.24
C MET A 64 9.55 -25.14 -12.39
N GLY A 65 8.49 -24.42 -12.74
CA GLY A 65 8.60 -23.30 -13.66
C GLY A 65 9.41 -22.16 -13.03
N ALA A 66 9.98 -21.29 -13.86
CA ALA A 66 10.67 -20.08 -13.39
C ALA A 66 9.77 -19.19 -12.49
N TYR A 67 8.45 -19.26 -12.68
CA TYR A 67 7.48 -18.58 -11.81
C TYR A 67 7.51 -19.11 -10.37
N ASP A 68 7.41 -20.43 -10.17
CA ASP A 68 7.38 -21.04 -8.83
C ASP A 68 8.70 -20.83 -8.09
N GLU A 69 9.77 -20.64 -8.85
CA GLU A 69 11.09 -20.29 -8.33
C GLU A 69 11.16 -18.90 -7.74
N ILE A 70 10.61 -17.91 -8.45
CA ILE A 70 10.77 -16.50 -8.13
C ILE A 70 9.62 -16.00 -7.22
N TYR A 71 8.44 -16.61 -7.32
CA TYR A 71 7.22 -16.18 -6.64
C TYR A 71 7.36 -16.00 -5.12
N PRO A 72 8.03 -16.90 -4.36
CA PRO A 72 8.16 -16.73 -2.92
C PRO A 72 8.96 -15.48 -2.54
N TYR A 73 10.06 -15.23 -3.24
CA TYR A 73 10.92 -14.07 -3.03
C TYR A 73 10.22 -12.77 -3.42
N LEU A 74 9.56 -12.78 -4.57
CA LEU A 74 8.81 -11.64 -5.07
C LEU A 74 7.61 -11.30 -4.15
N SER A 75 6.92 -12.31 -3.63
CA SER A 75 5.83 -12.14 -2.65
C SER A 75 6.30 -11.52 -1.33
N ILE A 76 7.47 -11.91 -0.84
CA ILE A 76 8.10 -11.30 0.35
C ILE A 76 8.45 -9.85 0.05
N PHE A 77 9.12 -9.57 -1.07
CA PHE A 77 9.51 -8.22 -1.47
C PHE A 77 8.30 -7.28 -1.61
N ILE A 78 7.23 -7.75 -2.27
CA ILE A 78 5.96 -7.03 -2.43
C ILE A 78 5.32 -6.74 -1.07
N SER A 79 5.31 -7.72 -0.16
CA SER A 79 4.76 -7.55 1.19
C SER A 79 5.55 -6.49 1.98
N LEU A 80 6.88 -6.46 1.86
CA LEU A 80 7.73 -5.43 2.48
C LEU A 80 7.45 -4.04 1.90
N LEU A 81 7.32 -3.92 0.58
CA LEU A 81 6.93 -2.67 -0.08
C LEU A 81 5.53 -2.21 0.37
N GLY A 82 4.59 -3.13 0.58
CA GLY A 82 3.25 -2.84 1.10
C GLY A 82 3.29 -2.25 2.51
N ILE A 83 4.14 -2.79 3.40
CA ILE A 83 4.36 -2.26 4.76
C ILE A 83 4.94 -0.84 4.67
N ILE A 84 6.01 -0.65 3.89
CA ILE A 84 6.67 0.67 3.74
C ILE A 84 5.66 1.69 3.22
N SER A 85 4.92 1.34 2.17
CA SER A 85 3.90 2.21 1.57
C SER A 85 2.81 2.60 2.57
N ASN A 86 2.36 1.66 3.41
CA ASN A 86 1.38 1.97 4.46
C ASN A 86 1.94 2.89 5.55
N ILE A 87 3.20 2.74 5.94
CA ILE A 87 3.86 3.67 6.88
C ILE A 87 3.86 5.08 6.30
N TYR A 88 4.20 5.25 5.01
CA TYR A 88 4.10 6.55 4.34
C TYR A 88 2.65 7.05 4.29
N TYR A 89 1.69 6.17 4.04
CA TYR A 89 0.27 6.51 4.04
C TYR A 89 -0.22 7.03 5.39
N THR A 90 0.35 6.57 6.51
CA THR A 90 0.02 7.09 7.85
C THR A 90 0.58 8.49 8.15
N ARG A 91 1.53 8.98 7.35
CA ARG A 91 2.00 10.37 7.48
C ARG A 91 0.91 11.36 7.11
N PHE A 92 0.06 11.03 6.14
CA PHE A 92 -1.07 11.88 5.72
C PHE A 92 -2.05 12.20 6.86
N PRO A 93 -2.71 11.22 7.52
CA PRO A 93 -3.65 11.53 8.60
C PRO A 93 -2.97 12.22 9.78
N ARG A 94 -1.69 11.94 10.04
CA ARG A 94 -0.92 12.60 11.10
C ARG A 94 -0.67 14.08 10.81
N GLN A 95 -0.22 14.41 9.60
CA GLN A 95 0.01 15.79 9.14
C GLN A 95 -1.32 16.56 9.11
N LEU A 96 -2.37 15.94 8.55
CA LEU A 96 -3.69 16.55 8.48
C LEU A 96 -4.27 16.85 9.87
N PHE A 97 -4.06 15.96 10.85
CA PHE A 97 -4.49 16.19 12.23
C PHE A 97 -3.72 17.34 12.90
N GLN A 98 -2.42 17.45 12.64
CA GLN A 98 -1.61 18.58 13.13
C GLN A 98 -2.10 19.90 12.52
N SER A 99 -2.32 19.94 11.21
CA SER A 99 -2.84 21.11 10.50
C SER A 99 -4.22 21.54 11.00
N ILE A 100 -5.12 20.59 11.32
CA ILE A 100 -6.40 20.92 11.99
C ILE A 100 -6.17 21.55 13.37
N LYS A 101 -5.23 20.99 14.16
CA LYS A 101 -4.96 21.47 15.52
C LYS A 101 -4.41 22.90 15.51
N THR A 102 -3.62 23.25 14.49
CA THR A 102 -3.01 24.57 14.33
C THR A 102 -3.83 25.52 13.45
N ASN A 103 -5.00 25.09 12.96
CA ASN A 103 -5.80 25.81 11.94
C ASN A 103 -4.97 26.25 10.72
N ASP A 104 -4.02 25.41 10.30
CA ASP A 104 -3.15 25.66 9.16
C ASP A 104 -3.72 25.01 7.88
N GLU A 105 -4.45 25.82 7.10
CA GLU A 105 -5.08 25.38 5.85
C GLU A 105 -4.04 25.02 4.77
N ALA A 106 -2.91 25.72 4.73
CA ALA A 106 -1.83 25.43 3.78
C ALA A 106 -1.20 24.06 4.06
N GLY A 107 -0.95 23.74 5.33
CA GLY A 107 -0.45 22.43 5.76
C GLY A 107 -1.43 21.30 5.47
N ALA A 108 -2.74 21.53 5.60
CA ALA A 108 -3.76 20.54 5.23
C ALA A 108 -3.74 20.28 3.71
N ASN A 109 -3.68 21.33 2.89
CA ASN A 109 -3.64 21.19 1.44
C ASN A 109 -2.38 20.45 0.97
N GLN A 110 -1.23 20.71 1.60
CA GLN A 110 0.01 19.97 1.34
C GLN A 110 -0.10 18.49 1.73
N SER A 111 -0.83 18.19 2.80
CA SER A 111 -1.14 16.81 3.22
C SER A 111 -1.93 16.08 2.12
N PHE A 112 -2.96 16.73 1.54
CA PHE A 112 -3.75 16.13 0.46
C PHE A 112 -2.95 15.89 -0.82
N ARG A 113 -2.03 16.79 -1.17
CA ARG A 113 -1.09 16.57 -2.29
C ARG A 113 -0.18 15.36 -2.03
N THR A 114 0.26 15.19 -0.78
CA THR A 114 1.07 14.03 -0.37
C THR A 114 0.27 12.74 -0.46
N LEU A 115 -1.01 12.75 -0.07
CA LEU A 115 -1.92 11.62 -0.25
C LEU A 115 -2.07 11.25 -1.72
N LEU A 116 -2.28 12.23 -2.60
CA LEU A 116 -2.47 12.00 -4.02
C LEU A 116 -1.23 11.33 -4.65
N ASN A 117 -0.04 11.83 -4.32
CA ASN A 117 1.22 11.21 -4.77
C ASN A 117 1.37 9.78 -4.23
N GLY A 118 1.01 9.55 -2.96
CA GLY A 118 0.99 8.21 -2.37
C GLY A 118 0.00 7.27 -3.07
N ALA A 119 -1.18 7.76 -3.44
CA ALA A 119 -2.19 7.01 -4.16
C ALA A 119 -1.73 6.64 -5.59
N VAL A 120 -1.02 7.53 -6.28
CA VAL A 120 -0.43 7.24 -7.60
C VAL A 120 0.64 6.15 -7.49
N ILE A 121 1.53 6.22 -6.49
CA ILE A 121 2.54 5.17 -6.25
C ILE A 121 1.87 3.84 -5.95
N TYR A 122 0.81 3.85 -5.12
CA TYR A 122 0.04 2.65 -4.81
C TYR A 122 -0.66 2.07 -6.05
N LEU A 123 -1.19 2.92 -6.94
CA LEU A 123 -1.78 2.50 -8.21
C LEU A 123 -0.73 1.82 -9.11
N ILE A 124 0.47 2.40 -9.23
CA ILE A 124 1.58 1.80 -9.98
C ILE A 124 1.95 0.43 -9.40
N TYR A 125 2.03 0.33 -8.06
CA TYR A 125 2.27 -0.94 -7.38
C TYR A 125 1.19 -1.99 -7.70
N LEU A 126 -0.09 -1.63 -7.66
CA LEU A 126 -1.19 -2.53 -8.03
C LEU A 126 -1.10 -2.98 -9.49
N LEU A 127 -0.72 -2.09 -10.41
CA LEU A 127 -0.52 -2.43 -11.82
C LEU A 127 0.62 -3.43 -12.00
N ILE A 128 1.74 -3.26 -11.31
CA ILE A 128 2.87 -4.19 -11.36
C ILE A 128 2.44 -5.58 -10.85
N ILE A 129 1.72 -5.64 -9.73
CA ILE A 129 1.18 -6.90 -9.22
C ILE A 129 0.24 -7.56 -10.24
N ALA A 130 -0.70 -6.79 -10.79
CA ALA A 130 -1.66 -7.31 -11.76
C ALA A 130 -0.96 -7.86 -13.02
N LEU A 131 0.12 -7.21 -13.48
CA LEU A 131 0.92 -7.70 -14.61
C LEU A 131 1.66 -9.00 -14.26
N ILE A 132 2.22 -9.12 -13.05
CA ILE A 132 2.92 -10.34 -12.61
C ILE A 132 1.96 -11.53 -12.49
N PHE A 133 0.79 -11.32 -11.89
CA PHE A 133 -0.24 -12.36 -11.81
C PHE A 133 -0.85 -12.66 -13.19
N GLY A 134 -1.09 -11.64 -14.02
CA GLY A 134 -1.56 -11.83 -15.39
C GLY A 134 -0.60 -12.67 -16.22
N TRP A 135 0.71 -12.43 -16.08
CA TRP A 135 1.76 -13.26 -16.69
C TRP A 135 1.69 -14.71 -16.22
N HIS A 136 1.46 -14.97 -14.93
CA HIS A 136 1.29 -16.33 -14.41
C HIS A 136 0.14 -17.08 -15.09
N PHE A 137 -1.03 -16.44 -15.23
CA PHE A 137 -2.18 -17.04 -15.88
C PHE A 137 -1.93 -17.32 -17.37
N ILE A 138 -1.25 -16.41 -18.07
CA ILE A 138 -0.91 -16.59 -19.50
C ILE A 138 0.13 -17.71 -19.65
N ALA A 139 1.15 -17.76 -18.79
CA ALA A 139 2.21 -18.76 -18.85
C ALA A 139 1.75 -20.18 -18.48
N GLN A 140 0.62 -20.33 -17.80
CA GLN A 140 -0.02 -21.64 -17.55
C GLN A 140 -0.98 -22.08 -18.67
N ALA A 141 -1.40 -21.15 -19.54
CA ALA A 141 -2.34 -21.42 -20.63
C ALA A 141 -1.65 -21.83 -21.95
N ILE A 142 -0.32 -21.72 -22.03
CA ILE A 142 0.55 -22.10 -23.16
C ILE A 142 1.32 -23.35 -22.78
#